data_AF-A0A7C9VT81-F1
#
_entry.id   AF-A0A7C9VT81-F1
#
_cell.length_a   1.000
_cell.length_b   1.000
_cell.length_c   1.000
_cell.angle_alpha   90.00
_cell.angle_beta   90.00
_cell.angle_gamma   90.00
#
_symmetry.space_group_name_H-M   'P 1'
#
loop_
_entity.id
_entity.type
_entity.pdbx_description
1 polymer ?
#
loop_
_entity_poly.entity_id
_entity_poly.type
_entity_poly.pdbx_seq_one_letter_code
_entity_poly.pdbx_strand_id
1 'polypeptide(L)' 'MSEEQTCQRCGETVELSQEDFELFERMHPECFHFAFEHDLNKPGLSETEDCGDPACPSA' A
#
# COMPACT_ATOMS: atom_id res chain seq x y z
N MET A 1 15.65 16.47 6.74
CA MET A 1 16.09 15.07 6.89
C MET A 1 15.05 14.27 6.14
N SER A 2 15.39 13.65 5.00
CA SER A 2 14.52 12.62 4.46
C SER A 2 14.77 11.41 5.35
N GLU A 3 13.97 11.26 6.39
CA GLU A 3 14.02 10.06 7.22
C GLU A 3 13.72 8.89 6.28
N GLU A 4 14.62 7.92 6.21
CA GLU A 4 14.43 6.73 5.38
C GLU A 4 13.26 5.96 5.97
N GLN A 5 12.07 6.17 5.42
CA GLN A 5 10.85 5.50 5.84
C GLN A 5 10.84 4.12 5.20
N THR A 6 10.73 3.07 5.98
CA THR A 6 10.72 1.69 5.46
C THR A 6 9.33 1.11 5.55
N CYS A 7 8.80 0.62 4.42
CA CYS A 7 7.50 -0.01 4.36
C CYS A 7 7.47 -1.27 5.24
N GLN A 8 6.50 -1.35 6.15
CA GLN A 8 6.35 -2.51 7.04
C GLN A 8 5.98 -3.81 6.29
N ARG A 9 5.49 -3.72 5.05
CA ARG A 9 5.03 -4.87 4.26
C ARG A 9 6.14 -5.47 3.39
N CYS A 10 6.75 -4.67 2.53
CA CYS A 10 7.78 -5.14 1.59
C CYS A 10 9.21 -4.90 2.07
N GLY A 11 9.43 -4.03 3.06
CA GLY A 11 10.76 -3.68 3.57
C GLY A 11 11.55 -2.70 2.70
N GLU A 12 10.95 -2.15 1.64
CA GLU A 12 11.58 -1.13 0.79
C GLU A 12 11.34 0.29 1.30
N THR A 13 12.16 1.23 0.85
CA THR A 13 12.06 2.64 1.22
C THR A 13 10.79 3.26 0.63
N VAL A 14 10.12 4.10 1.41
CA VAL A 14 8.91 4.85 1.06
C VAL A 14 9.28 6.31 0.85
N GLU A 15 9.14 6.78 -0.39
CA GLU A 15 9.37 8.17 -0.76
C GLU A 15 8.09 9.01 -0.60
N LEU A 16 7.51 8.99 0.61
CA LEU A 16 6.35 9.80 0.98
C LEU A 16 6.70 10.86 2.02
N SER A 17 5.80 11.80 2.26
CA SER A 17 5.88 12.63 3.46
C SER A 17 5.63 11.76 4.71
N GLN A 18 6.09 12.21 5.88
CA GLN A 18 5.82 11.50 7.14
C GLN A 18 4.31 11.39 7.42
N GLU A 19 3.56 12.43 7.10
CA GLU A 19 2.11 12.48 7.27
C GLU A 19 1.41 11.41 6.40
N ASP A 20 1.79 11.30 5.12
CA ASP A 20 1.24 10.27 4.23
C ASP A 20 1.70 8.86 4.64
N PHE A 21 2.97 8.70 5.03
CA PHE A 21 3.49 7.41 5.48
C PHE A 21 2.76 6.90 6.71
N GLU A 22 2.44 7.77 7.67
CA GLU A 22 1.63 7.39 8.83
C GLU A 22 0.16 7.13 8.45
N LEU A 23 -0.39 7.85 7.46
CA LEU A 23 -1.74 7.60 6.93
C LEU A 23 -1.90 6.19 6.35
N PHE A 24 -0.87 5.70 5.65
CA PHE A 24 -0.85 4.37 5.04
C PHE A 24 -0.32 3.28 6.00
N GLU A 25 -0.51 3.44 7.31
CA GLU A 25 -0.07 2.46 8.33
C GLU A 25 1.43 2.10 8.21
N ARG A 26 2.28 3.09 7.86
CA ARG A 26 3.72 2.91 7.62
C ARG A 26 4.03 1.96 6.47
N MET A 27 3.22 2.01 5.42
CA MET A 27 3.39 1.23 4.19
C MET A 27 3.39 2.13 2.95
N HIS A 28 3.79 1.58 1.80
CA HIS A 28 3.47 2.24 0.52
C HIS A 28 1.95 2.29 0.33
N PRO A 29 1.43 3.28 -0.42
CA PRO A 29 0.00 3.36 -0.74
C PRO A 29 -0.50 2.08 -1.41
N GLU A 30 0.33 1.50 -2.28
CA GLU A 30 0.07 0.24 -2.97
C GLU A 30 0.08 -0.94 -2.00
N CYS A 31 1.08 -1.01 -1.11
CA CYS A 31 1.16 -2.05 -0.10
C CYS A 31 -0.03 -2.01 0.86
N PHE A 32 -0.46 -0.82 1.24
CA PHE A 32 -1.66 -0.60 2.04
C PHE A 32 -2.92 -1.06 1.28
N HIS A 33 -3.07 -0.66 0.01
CA HIS A 33 -4.18 -1.10 -0.85
C HIS A 33 -4.28 -2.63 -0.89
N PHE A 34 -3.17 -3.32 -1.15
CA PHE A 34 -3.19 -4.78 -1.20
C PHE A 34 -3.44 -5.43 0.17
N ALA A 35 -2.91 -4.86 1.26
CA ALA A 35 -3.11 -5.39 2.61
C ALA A 35 -4.52 -5.15 3.16
N PHE A 36 -5.20 -4.06 2.77
CA PHE A 36 -6.48 -3.67 3.37
C PHE A 36 -7.67 -3.77 2.41
N GLU A 37 -7.47 -3.57 1.11
CA GLU A 37 -8.56 -3.62 0.12
C GLU A 37 -8.65 -4.98 -0.56
N HIS A 38 -7.52 -5.61 -0.89
CA HIS A 38 -7.50 -6.96 -1.47
C HIS A 38 -7.58 -8.05 -0.39
N ASP A 39 -6.74 -8.01 0.64
CA ASP A 39 -6.66 -9.10 1.64
C ASP A 39 -7.87 -9.11 2.61
N LEU A 40 -8.26 -7.94 3.15
CA LEU A 40 -9.31 -7.86 4.18
C LEU A 40 -10.74 -7.74 3.64
N ASN A 41 -10.95 -7.03 2.53
CA ASN A 41 -12.31 -6.75 2.02
C ASN A 41 -12.74 -7.71 0.89
N LYS A 42 -11.81 -8.36 0.19
CA LYS A 42 -12.11 -9.31 -0.90
C LYS A 42 -11.19 -10.54 -0.85
N PRO A 43 -11.34 -11.44 0.15
CA PRO A 43 -10.53 -12.65 0.21
C PRO A 43 -10.65 -13.45 -1.10
N GLY A 44 -9.52 -13.61 -1.79
CA GLY A 44 -9.43 -14.27 -3.09
C GLY A 44 -9.10 -13.35 -4.26
N LEU A 45 -9.17 -12.02 -4.09
CA LEU A 45 -8.60 -11.09 -5.06
C LEU A 45 -7.08 -11.02 -4.83
N SER A 46 -6.31 -11.56 -5.77
CA SER A 46 -4.85 -11.46 -5.70
C SER A 46 -4.42 -10.01 -5.90
N GLU A 47 -3.23 -9.66 -5.41
CA GLU A 47 -2.60 -8.35 -5.67
C GLU A 47 -2.47 -8.03 -7.17
N THR A 48 -2.52 -9.04 -8.05
CA THR A 48 -2.46 -8.88 -9.50
C THR A 48 -3.82 -8.71 -10.18
N GLU A 49 -4.93 -8.83 -9.44
CA GLU A 49 -6.27 -8.72 -10.03
C GLU A 49 -6.82 -7.31 -9.86
N ASP A 50 -7.31 -6.71 -10.94
CA ASP A 50 -8.00 -5.42 -10.87
C ASP A 50 -9.24 -5.54 -9.98
N CYS A 51 -9.28 -4.74 -8.90
CA CYS A 51 -10.41 -4.73 -7.98
C CYS A 51 -11.57 -3.83 -8.46
N GLY A 52 -11.40 -3.18 -9.61
CA GLY A 52 -12.36 -2.29 -10.25
C GLY A 52 -12.32 -0.86 -9.69
N ASP A 53 -11.35 -0.56 -8.82
CA ASP A 53 -11.10 0.80 -8.35
C ASP A 53 -10.17 1.52 -9.32
N PRO A 54 -10.50 2.73 -9.80
CA PRO A 54 -9.65 3.46 -10.74
C PRO A 54 -8.28 3.85 -10.17
N ALA A 55 -8.08 3.77 -8.84
CA ALA A 55 -6.80 3.96 -8.18
C ALA A 55 -6.09 2.63 -7.85
N CYS A 56 -6.63 1.48 -8.28
CA CYS A 56 -5.99 0.20 -8.06
C CYS A 56 -4.64 0.16 -8.82
N PRO A 57 -3.53 -0.23 -8.17
CA PRO A 57 -2.23 -0.34 -8.84
C PRO A 57 -2.22 -1.39 -9.97
N SER A 58 -3.19 -2.29 -9.97
CA SER A 58 -3.33 -3.40 -10.93
C SER A 58 -4.41 -3.16 -12.00
N ALA A 59 -4.97 -1.94 -12.08
CA ALA A 59 -5.95 -1.51 -13.09
C ALA A 59 -5.34 -1.21 -14.47
#